data_AF-A0A7V7AH07-F1
#
_entry.id   AF-A0A7V7AH07-F1
#
_cell.length_a   1.000
_cell.length_b   1.000
_cell.length_c   1.000
_cell.angle_alpha   90.00
_cell.angle_beta   90.00
_cell.angle_gamma   90.00
#
_symmetry.space_group_name_H-M   'P 1'
#
loop_
_entity.id
_entity.type
_entity.pdbx_description
1 polymer ?
#
loop_
_entity_poly.entity_id
_entity_poly.type
_entity_poly.pdbx_seq_one_letter_code
_entity_poly.pdbx_strand_id
1 'polypeptide(L)'
;AQGAGATFVARSTAYHAIQLKNLIEKAIQHKGFSLVEAICQCPVAYGRRNRPADPGEMLLWQEEHAIDIRKAGKYPADEMKDKFFTGVLYQEEAPEFTEEYQRLMNTLELHA
;
A
#
# COMPACT_ATOMS: atom_id res chain seq x y z
N ALA A 1 -1.46 -2.59 9.32
CA ALA A 1 -0.48 -3.33 8.50
C ALA A 1 0.87 -3.39 9.21
N GLN A 2 1.57 -2.26 9.39
CA GLN A 2 2.83 -2.21 10.13
C GLN A 2 2.71 -2.78 11.56
N GLY A 3 1.71 -2.34 12.34
CA GLY A 3 1.47 -2.88 13.69
C GLY A 3 1.13 -4.38 13.74
N ALA A 4 0.86 -5.02 12.60
CA ALA A 4 0.64 -6.46 12.48
C ALA A 4 1.87 -7.21 11.94
N GLY A 5 2.99 -6.53 11.71
CA GLY A 5 4.26 -7.14 11.26
C GLY A 5 4.48 -7.16 9.75
N ALA A 6 3.73 -6.38 8.95
CA ALA A 6 4.02 -6.25 7.52
C ALA A 6 5.32 -5.46 7.30
N THR A 7 6.29 -6.04 6.59
CA THR A 7 7.59 -5.43 6.32
C THR A 7 7.62 -4.60 5.04
N PHE A 8 6.55 -4.63 4.26
CA PHE A 8 6.31 -3.70 3.15
C PHE A 8 4.85 -3.26 3.15
N VAL A 9 4.61 -1.94 3.15
CA VAL A 9 3.27 -1.35 3.06
C VAL A 9 3.28 -0.26 2.02
N ALA A 10 2.41 -0.40 1.02
CA ALA A 10 2.20 0.60 -0.01
C ALA A 10 0.70 0.89 -0.20
N ARG A 11 0.40 2.09 -0.71
CA ARG A 11 -0.96 2.48 -1.08
C ARG A 11 -0.96 3.17 -2.43
N SER A 12 -1.99 2.90 -3.24
CA SER A 12 -2.30 3.67 -4.45
C SER A 12 -3.81 3.65 -4.71
N THR A 13 -4.21 4.15 -5.87
CA THR A 13 -5.61 4.32 -6.26
C THR A 13 -5.81 3.79 -7.68
N ALA A 14 -7.05 3.47 -8.06
CA ALA A 14 -7.39 3.08 -9.42
C ALA A 14 -7.10 4.18 -10.45
N TYR A 15 -7.17 5.47 -10.07
CA TYR A 15 -6.75 6.59 -10.93
C TYR A 15 -5.25 6.50 -11.28
N HIS A 16 -4.42 6.18 -10.29
CA HIS A 16 -2.96 6.11 -10.41
C HIS A 16 -2.45 4.72 -10.88
N ALA A 17 -3.03 4.17 -11.94
CA ALA A 17 -2.78 2.79 -12.40
C ALA A 17 -1.29 2.45 -12.62
N ILE A 18 -0.50 3.39 -13.18
CA ILE A 18 0.95 3.19 -13.39
C ILE A 18 1.70 3.08 -12.05
N GLN A 19 1.36 3.94 -11.09
CA GLN A 19 1.96 3.89 -9.75
C GLN A 19 1.59 2.56 -9.06
N LEU A 20 0.32 2.17 -9.12
CA LEU A 20 -0.16 0.91 -8.55
C LEU A 20 0.56 -0.30 -9.14
N LYS A 21 0.71 -0.36 -10.47
CA LYS A 21 1.48 -1.43 -11.15
C LYS A 21 2.91 -1.53 -10.61
N ASN A 22 3.60 -0.40 -10.52
CA ASN A 22 4.99 -0.36 -10.04
C ASN A 22 5.10 -0.73 -8.54
N LEU A 23 4.09 -0.40 -7.73
CA LEU A 23 4.07 -0.77 -6.31
C LEU A 23 3.82 -2.27 -6.13
N ILE A 24 2.95 -2.87 -6.95
CA ILE A 24 2.74 -4.32 -6.96
C ILE A 24 4.02 -5.04 -7.37
N GLU A 25 4.72 -4.56 -8.41
CA GLU A 25 6.01 -5.13 -8.83
C GLU A 25 7.04 -5.10 -7.70
N LYS A 26 7.19 -3.95 -7.01
CA LYS A 26 8.08 -3.83 -5.85
C LYS A 26 7.67 -4.74 -4.69
N ALA A 27 6.36 -4.85 -4.42
CA ALA A 27 5.84 -5.71 -3.37
C ALA A 27 6.13 -7.20 -3.63
N ILE A 28 6.11 -7.63 -4.89
CA ILE A 28 6.47 -9.00 -5.31
C ILE A 28 7.96 -9.25 -5.15
N GLN A 29 8.80 -8.25 -5.45
CA GLN A 29 10.26 -8.34 -5.31
C GLN A 29 10.73 -8.24 -3.85
N HIS A 30 9.89 -7.70 -2.97
CA HIS A 30 10.19 -7.54 -1.55
C HIS A 30 10.29 -8.89 -0.85
N LYS A 31 11.36 -9.07 -0.05
CA LYS A 31 11.57 -10.27 0.74
C LYS A 31 10.88 -10.11 2.10
N GLY A 32 9.67 -10.63 2.20
CA GLY A 32 8.85 -10.58 3.41
C GLY A 32 7.37 -10.41 3.08
N PHE A 33 6.57 -10.14 4.11
CA PHE A 33 5.14 -9.91 3.92
C PHE A 33 4.85 -8.50 3.41
N SER A 34 4.25 -8.42 2.23
CA SER A 34 3.88 -7.17 1.56
C SER A 34 2.38 -6.93 1.55
N LEU A 35 1.95 -5.72 1.95
CA LEU A 35 0.59 -5.22 1.77
C LEU A 35 0.57 -4.06 0.77
N VAL A 36 -0.25 -4.18 -0.29
CA VAL A 36 -0.55 -3.08 -1.21
C VAL A 36 -2.04 -2.77 -1.16
N GLU A 37 -2.39 -1.59 -0.64
CA GLU A 37 -3.77 -1.11 -0.62
C GLU A 37 -4.09 -0.36 -1.92
N ALA A 38 -5.09 -0.86 -2.65
CA ALA A 38 -5.62 -0.20 -3.84
C ALA A 38 -7.00 0.40 -3.53
N ILE A 39 -7.08 1.73 -3.52
CA ILE A 39 -8.36 2.44 -3.38
C ILE A 39 -9.05 2.44 -4.74
N CYS A 40 -10.18 1.74 -4.83
CA CYS A 40 -10.95 1.60 -6.05
C CYS A 40 -12.35 2.19 -5.88
N GLN A 41 -12.84 2.89 -6.90
CA GLN A 41 -14.22 3.35 -6.98
C GLN A 41 -15.16 2.16 -7.21
N CYS A 42 -16.33 2.20 -6.57
CA CYS A 42 -17.42 1.26 -6.79
C CYS A 42 -18.69 2.02 -7.19
N PRO A 43 -18.86 2.38 -8.47
CA PRO A 43 -19.98 3.23 -8.90
C PRO A 43 -21.33 2.55 -8.68
N VAL A 44 -21.40 1.23 -8.84
CA VAL A 44 -22.66 0.47 -8.79
C VAL A 44 -23.24 0.33 -7.37
N ALA A 45 -22.41 0.12 -6.36
CA ALA A 45 -22.86 -0.16 -4.99
C ALA A 45 -22.63 1.01 -4.03
N TYR A 46 -21.44 1.63 -4.08
CA TYR A 46 -21.13 2.78 -3.24
C TYR A 46 -21.65 4.06 -3.88
N GLY A 47 -21.27 4.34 -5.13
CA GLY A 47 -21.67 5.54 -5.86
C GLY A 47 -23.18 5.69 -5.94
N ARG A 48 -23.92 4.64 -6.32
CA ARG A 48 -25.40 4.67 -6.36
C ARG A 48 -26.08 5.05 -5.03
N ARG A 49 -25.43 4.78 -3.89
CA ARG A 49 -25.99 5.04 -2.55
C ARG A 49 -25.42 6.31 -1.88
N ASN A 50 -24.38 6.90 -2.46
CA ASN A 50 -23.65 8.04 -1.90
C ASN A 50 -23.44 9.11 -2.99
N ARG A 51 -22.61 10.13 -2.72
CA ARG A 51 -22.18 11.09 -3.74
C ARG A 51 -20.65 11.21 -3.73
N PRO A 52 -19.98 11.37 -4.89
CA PRO A 52 -20.56 11.33 -6.25
C PRO A 52 -20.89 9.90 -6.72
N ALA A 53 -21.92 9.78 -7.55
CA ALA A 53 -22.31 8.51 -8.17
C ALA A 53 -21.64 8.28 -9.54
N ASP A 54 -21.16 9.35 -10.16
CA ASP A 54 -20.51 9.31 -11.46
C ASP A 54 -19.14 8.61 -11.37
N PRO A 55 -18.87 7.58 -12.19
CA PRO A 55 -17.60 6.85 -12.15
C PRO A 55 -16.36 7.72 -12.39
N GLY A 56 -16.47 8.75 -13.24
CA GLY A 56 -15.38 9.68 -13.56
C GLY A 56 -15.08 10.62 -12.41
N GLU A 57 -16.11 11.23 -11.82
CA GLU A 57 -15.97 12.07 -10.63
C GLU A 57 -15.34 11.31 -9.45
N MET A 58 -15.68 10.03 -9.26
CA MET A 58 -15.07 9.19 -8.22
C MET A 58 -13.58 8.92 -8.47
N LEU A 59 -13.15 8.89 -9.73
CA LEU A 59 -11.74 8.76 -10.11
C LEU A 59 -10.99 10.08 -9.90
N LEU A 60 -11.59 11.21 -10.29
CA LEU A 60 -11.02 12.54 -10.05
C LEU A 60 -10.90 12.84 -8.55
N TRP A 61 -11.86 12.38 -7.74
CA TRP A 61 -11.74 12.47 -6.29
C TRP A 61 -10.46 11.77 -5.77
N GLN A 62 -10.10 10.61 -6.34
CA GLN A 62 -8.86 9.92 -5.96
C GLN A 62 -7.62 10.73 -6.35
N GLU A 63 -7.63 11.42 -7.48
CA GLU A 63 -6.54 12.33 -7.90
C GLU A 63 -6.37 13.49 -6.90
N GLU A 64 -7.48 14.15 -6.56
CA GLU A 64 -7.49 15.34 -5.72
C GLU A 64 -7.05 15.05 -4.27
N HIS A 65 -7.40 13.87 -3.75
CA HIS A 65 -7.22 13.49 -2.35
C HIS A 65 -5.96 12.64 -2.10
N ALA A 66 -5.33 12.10 -3.15
CA ALA A 66 -4.08 11.36 -3.02
C ALA A 66 -2.85 12.26 -3.09
N ILE A 67 -1.99 12.20 -2.07
CA ILE A 67 -0.67 12.83 -2.08
C ILE A 67 0.42 11.76 -2.13
N ASP A 68 1.35 11.84 -3.09
CA ASP A 68 2.55 11.02 -3.04
C ASP A 68 3.35 11.33 -1.76
N ILE A 69 3.64 10.31 -0.95
CA ILE A 69 4.34 10.45 0.34
C ILE A 69 5.68 11.20 0.22
N ARG A 70 6.36 11.10 -0.94
CA ARG A 70 7.62 11.81 -1.20
C ARG A 70 7.44 13.33 -1.31
N LYS A 71 6.22 13.78 -1.55
CA LYS A 71 5.83 15.19 -1.63
C LYS A 71 5.18 15.70 -0.34
N ALA A 72 5.01 14.86 0.68
CA ALA A 72 4.31 15.23 1.91
C ALA A 72 4.89 16.50 2.55
N GLY A 73 6.22 16.64 2.63
CA GLY A 73 6.87 17.82 3.22
C GLY A 73 6.70 19.14 2.45
N LYS A 74 6.01 19.14 1.31
CA LYS A 74 5.77 20.34 0.47
C LYS A 74 4.38 20.94 0.65
N TYR A 75 3.46 20.25 1.33
CA TYR A 75 2.10 20.74 1.53
C TYR A 75 1.97 21.38 2.91
N PRO A 76 1.29 22.54 3.00
CA PRO A 76 0.95 23.12 4.29
C PRO A 76 -0.08 22.22 5.01
N ALA A 77 -0.09 22.28 6.35
CA ALA A 77 -0.83 21.32 7.18
C ALA A 77 -2.36 21.38 7.01
N ASP A 78 -2.88 22.54 6.59
CA ASP A 78 -4.27 22.77 6.25
C ASP A 78 -4.70 22.04 4.97
N GLU A 79 -3.84 22.01 3.95
CA GLU A 79 -4.09 21.25 2.70
C GLU A 79 -4.06 19.73 2.89
N MET A 80 -3.56 19.25 4.02
CA MET A 80 -3.46 17.81 4.33
C MET A 80 -4.70 17.21 4.99
N LYS A 81 -5.63 18.05 5.46
CA LYS A 81 -6.66 17.64 6.44
C LYS A 81 -7.63 16.56 5.93
N ASP A 82 -7.83 16.47 4.62
CA ASP A 82 -8.73 15.49 3.97
C ASP A 82 -8.00 14.61 2.94
N LYS A 83 -6.67 14.60 2.96
CA LYS A 83 -5.85 13.88 1.97
C LYS A 83 -5.20 12.65 2.58
N PHE A 84 -4.88 11.67 1.72
CA PHE A 84 -4.21 10.44 2.11
C PHE A 84 -2.94 10.23 1.29
N PHE A 85 -1.96 9.52 1.88
CA PHE A 85 -0.69 9.29 1.22
C PHE A 85 -0.70 8.07 0.29
N THR A 86 -0.03 8.18 -0.85
CA THR A 86 0.25 7.09 -1.79
C THR A 86 1.75 6.89 -1.98
N GLY A 87 2.14 5.73 -2.48
CA GLY A 87 3.54 5.30 -2.59
C GLY A 87 3.88 4.21 -1.58
N VAL A 88 5.18 4.01 -1.35
CA VAL A 88 5.70 3.12 -0.31
C VAL A 88 5.63 3.87 1.02
N LEU A 89 4.74 3.42 1.91
CA LEU A 89 4.48 4.05 3.21
C LEU A 89 5.39 3.48 4.30
N TYR A 90 5.78 2.21 4.16
CA TYR A 90 6.67 1.52 5.07
C TYR A 90 7.44 0.43 4.32
N GLN A 91 8.72 0.28 4.63
CA GLN A 91 9.54 -0.82 4.14
C GLN A 91 10.69 -1.06 5.13
N GLU A 92 10.87 -2.31 5.53
CA GLU A 92 12.01 -2.76 6.33
C GLU A 92 12.44 -4.16 5.89
N GLU A 93 13.67 -4.54 6.21
CA GLU A 93 14.15 -5.91 6.04
C GLU A 93 14.02 -6.65 7.38
N ALA A 94 13.33 -7.78 7.37
CA ALA A 94 13.28 -8.70 8.49
C ALA A 94 13.21 -10.15 7.98
N PRO A 95 13.64 -11.14 8.77
CA PRO A 95 13.56 -12.54 8.35
C PRO A 95 12.14 -12.98 8.00
N GLU A 96 12.00 -13.66 6.87
CA GLU A 96 10.73 -14.26 6.46
C GLU A 96 10.51 -15.59 7.18
N PHE A 97 9.26 -16.06 7.25
CA PHE A 97 8.92 -17.30 7.94
C PHE A 97 9.75 -18.49 7.45
N THR A 98 9.96 -18.63 6.13
CA THR A 98 10.75 -19.74 5.59
C THR A 98 12.22 -19.65 5.96
N GLU A 99 12.77 -18.44 6.16
CA GLU A 99 14.14 -18.26 6.61
C GLU A 99 14.32 -18.67 8.07
N GLU A 100 13.40 -18.24 8.94
CA GLU A 100 13.41 -18.64 10.34
C GLU A 100 13.17 -20.14 10.49
N TYR A 101 12.28 -20.70 9.66
CA TYR A 101 12.07 -22.15 9.61
C TYR A 101 13.34 -22.89 9.17
N GLN A 102 14.03 -22.43 8.12
CA GLN A 102 15.28 -23.05 7.68
C GLN A 102 16.39 -22.93 8.73
N ARG A 103 16.48 -21.80 9.46
CA ARG A 103 17.42 -21.64 10.58
C ARG A 103 17.17 -22.67 11.68
N LEU A 104 15.90 -22.91 12.01
CA LEU A 104 15.52 -23.94 12.96
C LEU A 104 15.94 -25.34 12.47
N MET A 105 15.64 -25.68 11.22
CA MET A 105 16.02 -26.97 10.63
C MET A 105 17.53 -27.20 10.65
N ASN A 106 18.32 -26.21 10.25
CA ASN A 106 19.79 -26.29 10.26
C ASN A 106 20.34 -26.52 11.67
N THR A 107 19.71 -25.93 12.68
CA THR A 107 20.11 -26.12 14.08
C THR A 107 19.86 -27.56 14.53
N LEU A 108 18.73 -28.16 14.13
CA LEU A 108 18.42 -29.55 14.47
C LEU A 108 19.37 -30.54 13.77
N GLU A 109 19.73 -30.28 12.51
CA GLU A 109 20.67 -31.13 11.75
C GLU A 109 22.09 -31.13 12.33
N LEU A 110 22.56 -30.00 12.91
CA LEU A 110 23.87 -29.91 13.55
C LEU A 110 24.01 -30.72 14.85
N HIS A 111 22.89 -31.18 15.41
CA HIS A 111 22.84 -31.97 16.64
C HIS A 111 22.49 -33.46 16.41
N ALA A 112 22.38 -33.89 15.15
CA ALA A 112 22.19 -35.28 14.74
C ALA A 112 23.51 -35.91 14.28
#